data_AF-A0A926U434-F1
#
_entry.id   AF-A0A926U434-F1
#
_cell.length_a   1.000
_cell.length_b   1.000
_cell.length_c   1.000
_cell.angle_alpha   90.00
_cell.angle_beta   90.00
_cell.angle_gamma   90.00
#
_symmetry.space_group_name_H-M   'P 1'
#
loop_
_entity.id
_entity.type
_entity.pdbx_description
1 polymer ?
#
loop_
_entity_poly.entity_id
_entity_poly.type
_entity_poly.pdbx_seq_one_letter_code
_entity_poly.pdbx_strand_id
1 'polypeptide(L)'
;MPHSEAEQERQNDLIELEKMFDGILPAQQDDLEMLTCRVPRQKNQALKSWCKDNNISFADWVRARLYDAPLPRAKPAKRTSTLDRQIYIELNAIGVNLNQAVRRLNSQELPRLSLDDRNLLDHLLKKLNEIQQKLVE
;
A
#
# COMPACT_ATOMS: atom_id res chain seq x y z
N MET A 1 -27.77 -1.81 37.31
CA MET A 1 -26.77 -1.73 36.22
C MET A 1 -25.39 -2.17 36.74
N PRO A 2 -25.11 -3.47 36.99
CA PRO A 2 -23.79 -3.93 37.43
C PRO A 2 -23.10 -4.90 36.44
N HIS A 3 -23.74 -5.23 35.31
CA HIS A 3 -23.22 -6.24 34.39
C HIS A 3 -22.14 -5.73 33.42
N SER A 4 -22.11 -4.43 33.10
CA SER A 4 -21.13 -3.92 32.13
C SER A 4 -19.72 -3.81 32.70
N GLU A 5 -19.56 -3.50 33.99
CA GLU A 5 -18.25 -3.35 34.63
C GLU A 5 -17.53 -4.70 34.76
N ALA A 6 -18.24 -5.75 35.18
CA ALA A 6 -17.71 -7.10 35.29
C ALA A 6 -17.42 -7.77 33.92
N GLU A 7 -18.05 -7.29 32.85
CA GLU A 7 -17.72 -7.69 31.47
C GLU A 7 -16.49 -6.92 30.96
N GLN A 8 -16.38 -5.63 31.29
CA GLN A 8 -15.23 -4.81 30.95
C GLN A 8 -13.95 -5.32 31.62
N GLU A 9 -14.03 -5.72 32.88
CA GLU A 9 -12.92 -6.24 33.67
C GLU A 9 -12.43 -7.58 33.11
N ARG A 10 -13.36 -8.50 32.81
CA ARG A 10 -13.03 -9.76 32.12
C ARG A 10 -12.40 -9.55 30.75
N GLN A 11 -12.83 -8.53 30.00
CA GLN A 11 -12.25 -8.21 28.70
C GLN A 11 -10.81 -7.71 28.84
N ASN A 12 -10.54 -6.91 29.88
CA ASN A 12 -9.20 -6.41 30.17
C ASN A 12 -8.26 -7.54 30.61
N ASP A 13 -8.73 -8.45 31.46
CA ASP A 13 -7.97 -9.61 31.92
C ASP A 13 -7.56 -10.51 30.75
N LEU A 14 -8.46 -10.72 29.77
CA LEU A 14 -8.17 -11.50 28.57
C LEU A 14 -7.09 -10.84 27.70
N ILE A 15 -7.15 -9.51 27.53
CA ILE A 15 -6.14 -8.75 26.77
C ILE A 15 -4.77 -8.82 27.47
N GLU A 16 -4.77 -8.77 28.81
CA GLU A 16 -3.54 -8.83 29.60
C GLU A 16 -2.91 -10.24 29.54
N LEU A 17 -3.73 -11.28 29.62
CA LEU A 17 -3.30 -12.67 29.39
C LEU A 17 -2.73 -12.85 27.99
N GLU A 18 -3.41 -12.36 26.95
CA GLU A 18 -2.95 -12.46 25.55
C GLU A 18 -1.56 -11.82 25.38
N LYS A 19 -1.34 -10.63 25.97
CA LYS A 19 -0.03 -9.96 25.99
C LYS A 19 1.06 -10.74 26.75
N MET A 20 0.71 -11.41 27.84
CA MET A 20 1.67 -12.26 28.57
C MET A 20 2.09 -13.48 27.74
N PHE A 21 1.20 -13.97 26.88
CA PHE A 21 1.43 -15.13 26.03
C PHE A 21 2.01 -14.81 24.65
N ASP A 22 1.98 -13.55 24.18
CA ASP A 22 2.56 -13.10 22.90
C ASP A 22 4.06 -13.47 22.72
N GLY A 23 4.81 -13.64 23.82
CA GLY A 23 6.22 -14.04 23.80
C GLY A 23 6.49 -15.53 24.09
N ILE A 24 5.48 -16.28 24.52
CA ILE A 24 5.59 -17.69 24.95
C ILE A 24 4.93 -18.62 23.93
N LEU A 25 3.81 -18.18 23.36
CA LEU A 25 3.19 -18.86 22.24
C LEU A 25 4.05 -18.56 21.00
N PRO A 26 4.56 -19.57 20.28
CA PRO A 26 5.11 -19.32 18.96
C PRO A 26 4.00 -18.63 18.19
N ALA A 27 4.26 -17.43 17.65
CA ALA A 27 3.37 -16.83 16.68
C ALA A 27 3.01 -17.94 15.70
N GLN A 28 1.72 -18.26 15.56
CA GLN A 28 1.26 -19.10 14.47
C GLN A 28 1.57 -18.31 13.20
N GLN A 29 2.81 -18.42 12.73
CA GLN A 29 3.15 -18.21 11.35
C GLN A 29 2.43 -19.36 10.66
N ASP A 30 1.20 -19.08 10.23
CA ASP A 30 0.64 -19.84 9.13
C ASP A 30 1.72 -19.80 8.04
N ASP A 31 2.30 -20.95 7.72
CA ASP A 31 3.26 -21.09 6.63
C ASP A 31 2.52 -20.82 5.31
N LEU A 32 2.32 -19.54 5.01
CA LEU A 32 1.56 -19.07 3.87
C LEU A 32 2.47 -19.09 2.64
N GLU A 33 2.29 -20.11 1.81
CA GLU A 33 2.95 -20.17 0.51
C GLU A 33 2.18 -19.39 -0.56
N MET A 34 2.91 -18.70 -1.44
CA MET A 34 2.33 -17.95 -2.55
C MET A 34 2.20 -18.82 -3.81
N LEU A 35 0.97 -19.15 -4.18
CA LEU A 35 0.67 -19.82 -5.45
C LEU A 35 0.46 -18.81 -6.59
N THR A 36 1.25 -18.92 -7.66
CA THR A 36 1.10 -18.10 -8.87
C THR A 36 0.72 -18.95 -10.07
N CYS A 37 -0.32 -18.55 -10.82
CA CYS A 37 -0.72 -19.23 -12.05
C CYS A 37 -1.05 -18.22 -13.17
N ARG A 38 -0.93 -18.66 -14.43
CA ARG A 38 -1.32 -17.87 -15.59
C ARG A 38 -2.77 -18.15 -15.96
N VAL A 39 -3.56 -17.09 -16.08
CA VAL A 39 -4.98 -17.16 -16.44
C VAL A 39 -5.27 -16.18 -17.58
N PRO A 40 -6.10 -16.54 -18.58
CA PRO A 40 -6.53 -15.59 -19.60
C PRO A 40 -7.13 -14.33 -18.98
N ARG A 41 -6.68 -13.16 -19.44
CA ARG A 41 -7.04 -11.85 -18.87
C ARG A 41 -8.54 -11.63 -18.78
N GLN A 42 -9.28 -11.98 -19.84
CA GLN A 42 -10.74 -11.83 -19.89
C GLN A 42 -11.45 -12.67 -18.82
N LYS A 43 -11.04 -13.93 -18.64
CA LYS A 43 -11.62 -14.81 -17.61
C LYS A 43 -11.31 -14.32 -16.19
N ASN A 44 -10.08 -13.84 -15.97
CA ASN A 44 -9.68 -13.27 -14.69
C ASN A 44 -10.51 -12.00 -14.36
N GLN A 45 -10.72 -11.12 -15.34
CA GLN A 45 -11.56 -9.94 -15.16
C GLN A 45 -13.02 -10.29 -14.88
N ALA A 46 -13.61 -11.21 -15.64
CA ALA A 46 -14.98 -11.67 -15.43
C ALA A 46 -15.17 -12.26 -14.03
N LEU A 47 -14.23 -13.10 -13.59
CA LEU A 47 -14.25 -13.70 -12.25
C LEU A 47 -14.12 -12.65 -11.14
N LYS A 48 -13.22 -11.67 -11.30
CA LYS A 48 -13.09 -10.55 -10.33
C LYS A 48 -14.37 -9.73 -10.22
N SER A 49 -15.05 -9.46 -11.33
CA SER A 49 -16.34 -8.77 -11.32
C SER A 49 -17.40 -9.60 -10.59
N TRP A 50 -17.53 -10.89 -10.92
CA TRP A 50 -18.47 -11.78 -10.26
C TRP A 50 -18.23 -11.87 -8.74
N CYS A 51 -16.96 -12.01 -8.31
CA CYS A 51 -16.61 -12.03 -6.89
C CYS A 51 -17.02 -10.73 -6.18
N LYS A 52 -16.82 -9.58 -6.83
CA LYS A 52 -17.21 -8.27 -6.31
C LYS A 52 -18.73 -8.17 -6.14
N ASP A 53 -19.49 -8.61 -7.14
CA ASP A 53 -20.96 -8.55 -7.13
C ASP A 53 -21.56 -9.45 -6.05
N ASN A 54 -20.86 -10.54 -5.69
CA ASN A 54 -21.28 -11.47 -4.65
C ASN A 54 -20.69 -11.14 -3.26
N ASN A 55 -19.95 -10.03 -3.09
CA ASN A 55 -19.27 -9.67 -1.84
C ASN A 55 -18.33 -10.78 -1.30
N ILE A 56 -17.66 -11.49 -2.21
CA ILE A 56 -16.67 -12.53 -1.88
C ILE A 56 -15.29 -12.03 -2.32
N SER A 57 -14.28 -12.20 -1.48
CA SER A 57 -12.90 -11.91 -1.87
C SER A 57 -12.46 -12.88 -2.97
N PHE A 58 -11.78 -12.37 -4.00
CA PHE A 58 -11.22 -13.21 -5.06
C PHE A 58 -10.31 -14.32 -4.50
N ALA A 59 -9.48 -14.00 -3.51
CA ALA A 59 -8.61 -14.98 -2.88
C ALA A 59 -9.41 -16.05 -2.11
N ASP A 60 -10.47 -15.65 -1.43
CA ASP A 60 -11.34 -16.57 -0.69
C ASP A 60 -12.09 -17.51 -1.66
N TRP A 61 -12.52 -16.99 -2.81
CA TRP A 61 -13.12 -17.80 -3.87
C TRP A 61 -12.13 -18.81 -4.43
N VAL A 62 -10.89 -18.39 -4.73
CA VAL A 62 -9.85 -19.29 -5.25
C VAL A 62 -9.54 -20.38 -4.24
N ARG A 63 -9.35 -20.05 -2.96
CA ARG A 63 -9.11 -21.04 -1.91
C ARG A 63 -10.28 -22.02 -1.77
N ALA A 64 -11.52 -21.52 -1.77
CA ALA A 64 -12.70 -22.38 -1.71
C ALA A 64 -12.76 -23.38 -2.87
N ARG A 65 -12.32 -22.98 -4.07
CA ARG A 65 -12.25 -23.86 -5.24
C ARG A 65 -11.04 -24.78 -5.26
N LEU A 66 -9.93 -24.39 -4.65
CA LEU A 66 -8.75 -25.25 -4.52
C LEU A 66 -8.95 -26.37 -3.49
N TYR A 67 -9.68 -26.09 -2.41
CA TYR A 67 -9.88 -27.03 -1.30
C TYR A 67 -11.28 -27.67 -1.26
N ASP A 68 -12.09 -27.51 -2.31
CA ASP A 68 -13.49 -27.95 -2.37
C ASP A 68 -14.30 -27.55 -1.12
N ALA A 69 -14.00 -26.37 -0.59
CA ALA A 69 -14.64 -25.83 0.60
C ALA A 69 -15.88 -25.00 0.22
N PRO A 70 -16.88 -24.90 1.11
CA PRO A 70 -17.99 -23.99 0.90
C PRO A 70 -17.49 -22.54 0.77
N LEU A 71 -18.11 -21.77 -0.12
CA LEU A 71 -17.80 -20.35 -0.24
C LEU A 71 -18.08 -19.64 1.10
N PRO A 72 -17.14 -18.81 1.59
CA PRO A 72 -17.39 -18.07 2.82
C PRO A 72 -18.62 -17.18 2.62
N ARG A 73 -19.47 -17.11 3.66
CA ARG A 73 -20.64 -16.23 3.68
C ARG A 73 -20.17 -14.82 3.37
N ALA A 74 -20.89 -14.14 2.47
CA ALA A 74 -20.59 -12.76 2.09
C ALA A 74 -20.31 -11.95 3.36
N LYS A 75 -19.06 -11.49 3.51
CA LYS A 75 -18.72 -10.64 4.65
C LYS A 75 -19.62 -9.42 4.50
N PRO A 76 -20.36 -9.00 5.55
CA PRO A 76 -21.11 -7.77 5.46
C PRO A 76 -20.10 -6.71 5.05
N ALA A 77 -20.31 -6.11 3.89
CA ALA A 77 -19.46 -5.02 3.44
C ALA A 77 -19.41 -4.05 4.62
N LYS A 78 -18.23 -3.90 5.24
CA LYS A 78 -18.04 -2.87 6.25
C LYS A 78 -18.52 -1.62 5.57
N ARG A 79 -19.64 -1.07 6.03
CA ARG A 79 -20.26 0.14 5.48
C ARG A 79 -19.32 1.29 5.82
N THR A 80 -18.18 1.36 5.14
CA THR A 80 -17.45 2.61 5.05
C THR A 80 -18.37 3.51 4.25
N SER A 81 -18.77 4.63 4.86
CA SER A 81 -19.56 5.60 4.14
C SER A 81 -18.80 5.97 2.85
N THR A 82 -19.51 6.31 1.78
CA THR A 82 -18.85 6.70 0.51
C THR A 82 -17.84 7.84 0.72
N LEU A 83 -18.10 8.67 1.74
CA LEU A 83 -17.23 9.72 2.25
C LEU A 83 -15.90 9.17 2.77
N ASP A 84 -15.93 8.15 3.63
CA ASP A 84 -14.73 7.53 4.21
C ASP A 84 -13.83 6.92 3.14
N ARG A 85 -14.42 6.34 2.09
CA ARG A 85 -13.65 5.77 0.97
C ARG A 85 -12.93 6.85 0.17
N GLN A 86 -13.59 7.97 -0.12
CA GLN A 86 -12.94 9.07 -0.84
C GLN A 86 -11.80 9.66 -0.02
N ILE A 87 -12.03 9.89 1.28
CA ILE A 87 -10.99 10.37 2.20
C ILE A 87 -9.79 9.41 2.22
N TYR A 88 -10.03 8.10 2.27
CA TYR A 88 -8.95 7.11 2.24
C TYR A 88 -8.15 7.13 0.92
N ILE A 89 -8.83 7.32 -0.22
CA ILE A 89 -8.16 7.44 -1.53
C ILE A 89 -7.26 8.67 -1.56
N GLU A 90 -7.76 9.82 -1.11
CA GLU A 90 -6.99 11.06 -1.06
C GLU A 90 -5.78 10.95 -0.11
N LEU A 91 -5.99 10.40 1.09
CA LEU A 91 -4.92 10.16 2.06
C LEU A 91 -3.83 9.24 1.49
N ASN A 92 -4.23 8.19 0.77
CA ASN A 92 -3.28 7.29 0.12
C ASN A 92 -2.49 8.02 -0.98
N ALA A 93 -3.14 8.86 -1.79
CA ALA A 93 -2.47 9.66 -2.81
C ALA A 93 -1.45 10.65 -2.19
N ILE A 94 -1.82 11.31 -1.09
CA ILE A 94 -0.93 12.19 -0.32
C ILE A 94 0.28 11.40 0.19
N GLY A 95 0.04 10.23 0.79
CA GLY A 95 1.10 9.36 1.31
C GLY A 95 2.08 8.90 0.22
N VAL A 96 1.57 8.51 -0.95
CA VAL A 96 2.40 8.14 -2.11
C VAL A 96 3.27 9.31 -2.57
N ASN A 97 2.71 10.51 -2.67
CA ASN A 97 3.44 11.71 -3.11
C ASN A 97 4.53 12.10 -2.10
N LEU A 98 4.22 12.05 -0.80
CA LEU A 98 5.20 12.31 0.26
C LEU A 98 6.34 11.29 0.21
N ASN A 99 6.04 10.00 0.05
CA ASN A 99 7.07 8.98 -0.08
C ASN A 99 7.97 9.21 -1.30
N GLN A 100 7.42 9.67 -2.42
CA GLN A 100 8.22 10.04 -3.59
C GLN A 100 9.10 11.27 -3.31
N ALA A 101 8.57 12.30 -2.66
CA ALA A 101 9.33 13.50 -2.30
C ALA A 101 10.48 13.18 -1.33
N VAL A 102 10.22 12.37 -0.30
CA VAL A 102 11.23 11.90 0.65
C VAL A 102 12.27 11.04 -0.06
N ARG A 103 11.87 10.15 -0.98
CA ARG A 103 12.82 9.38 -1.80
C ARG A 103 13.68 10.28 -2.67
N ARG A 104 13.13 11.33 -3.28
CA ARG A 104 13.89 12.31 -4.08
C ARG A 104 14.87 13.12 -3.24
N LEU A 105 14.47 13.49 -2.02
CA LEU A 105 15.35 14.19 -1.07
C LEU A 105 16.48 13.28 -0.60
N ASN A 106 16.16 12.05 -0.22
CA ASN A 106 17.12 11.08 0.30
C ASN A 106 18.02 10.49 -0.78
N SER A 107 17.55 10.42 -2.03
CA SER A 107 18.35 9.85 -3.11
C SER A 107 19.51 10.76 -3.53
N GLN A 108 19.53 12.04 -3.13
CA GLN A 108 20.48 13.05 -3.63
C GLN A 108 20.75 12.88 -5.14
N GLU A 109 19.74 12.43 -5.90
CA GLU A 109 19.89 12.25 -7.32
C GLU A 109 20.04 13.65 -7.86
N LEU A 110 21.30 14.05 -8.08
CA LEU A 110 21.67 15.17 -8.93
C LEU A 110 20.67 15.13 -10.08
N PRO A 111 19.88 16.19 -10.31
CA PRO A 111 18.90 16.19 -11.38
C PRO A 111 19.64 15.70 -12.60
N ARG A 112 19.19 14.57 -13.16
CA ARG A 112 19.81 14.02 -14.37
C ARG A 112 19.60 15.09 -15.43
N LEU A 113 20.59 15.98 -15.56
CA LEU A 113 20.59 17.07 -16.51
C LEU A 113 20.31 16.42 -17.85
N SER A 114 19.19 16.78 -18.45
CA SER A 114 18.86 16.34 -19.79
C SER A 114 19.98 16.77 -20.74
N LEU A 115 20.06 16.15 -21.92
CA LEU A 115 21.05 16.55 -22.92
C LEU A 115 20.94 18.05 -23.22
N ASP A 116 19.72 18.58 -23.21
CA ASP A 116 19.41 20.00 -23.44
C ASP A 116 19.91 20.88 -22.30
N ASP A 117 19.74 20.47 -21.05
CA ASP A 117 20.23 21.22 -19.88
C ASP A 117 21.77 21.29 -19.88
N ARG A 118 22.45 20.23 -20.33
CA ARG A 118 23.91 20.20 -20.46
C ARG A 118 24.39 21.15 -21.56
N ASN A 119 23.71 21.15 -22.69
CA ASN A 119 24.03 22.06 -23.80
C ASN A 119 23.82 23.52 -23.40
N LEU A 120 22.75 23.82 -22.65
CA LEU A 120 22.48 25.15 -22.12
C LEU A 120 23.58 25.59 -21.14
N LEU A 121 24.00 24.69 -20.24
CA LEU A 121 25.06 24.95 -19.27
C LEU A 121 26.39 25.27 -19.98
N ASP A 122 26.77 24.47 -20.97
CA ASP A 122 27.98 24.71 -21.78
C ASP A 122 27.93 26.06 -22.51
N HIS A 123 26.75 26.43 -23.00
CA HIS A 123 26.55 27.71 -23.68
C HIS A 123 26.70 28.90 -22.71
N LEU A 124 26.14 28.78 -21.49
CA LEU A 124 26.27 29.78 -20.44
C LEU A 124 27.72 29.92 -19.96
N LEU A 125 28.44 28.80 -19.82
CA LEU A 125 29.85 28.81 -19.41
C LEU A 125 30.75 29.47 -20.46
N LYS A 126 30.51 29.21 -21.76
CA LYS A 126 31.21 29.91 -22.84
C LYS A 126 30.95 31.42 -22.80
N LYS A 127 29.69 31.82 -22.66
CA LYS A 127 29.30 33.24 -22.54
C LYS A 127 29.95 33.93 -21.35
N LEU A 128 30.00 33.26 -20.19
CA LEU A 128 30.65 33.79 -19.00
C LEU A 128 32.15 33.99 -19.20
N ASN A 129 32.83 33.03 -19.85
CA ASN A 129 34.25 33.17 -20.19
C ASN A 129 34.49 34.32 -21.19
N GLU A 130 33.65 34.48 -22.21
CA GLU A 130 33.74 35.61 -23.15
C GLU A 130 33.60 36.96 -22.42
N ILE A 131 32.67 37.04 -21.47
CA ILE A 131 32.47 38.25 -20.65
C ILE A 131 33.66 38.48 -19.72
N GLN A 132 34.19 37.43 -19.09
CA GLN A 132 35.38 37.53 -18.24
C GLN A 132 36.59 38.03 -19.02
N GLN A 133 36.83 37.51 -20.23
CA GLN A 133 37.93 37.97 -21.06
C GLN A 133 37.79 39.45 -21.43
N LYS A 134 36.57 39.90 -21.78
CA LYS A 134 36.27 41.30 -22.07
C LYS A 134 36.35 42.25 -20.87
N LEU A 135 36.32 41.72 -19.66
CA LEU A 135 36.48 42.50 -18.42
C LEU A 135 37.94 42.58 -17.96
N VAL A 136 38.82 41.74 -18.52
CA VAL A 136 40.26 41.68 -18.21
C VAL A 136 41.10 42.45 -19.24
N GLU A 137 40.56 42.72 -20.44
CA GLU A 137 41.05 43.74 -21.39
C GLU A 137 40.65 45.16 -20.97
#